data_AF-A0A8H6N9I3-F1
#
_entry.id   AF-A0A8H6N9I3-F1
#
_cell.length_a   1.000
_cell.length_b   1.000
_cell.length_c   1.000
_cell.angle_alpha   90.00
_cell.angle_beta   90.00
_cell.angle_gamma   90.00
#
_symmetry.space_group_name_H-M   'P 1'
#
loop_
_entity.id
_entity.type
_entity.pdbx_description
1 polymer ?
#
loop_
_entity_poly.entity_id
_entity_poly.type
_entity_poly.pdbx_seq_one_letter_code
_entity_poly.pdbx_strand_id
1 'polypeptide(L)'
;MASIAKRGKGNRILLSIVSKDRLEKILRRMLDEEEFFSDHGIRSLSKYHEKNPFSMEVNGQTFSVGYVPGDSDSGLFGGNSNWRGPIWLCVNFLLVESLQRFFLFYGHEFQVECPTGSGDYMHLGHVSEEIQHRLQHLMTRNDDGRRSINAGNDLLDFDPYWKDYLWFYEFFDGDSGRGLGATHQCGWTGLMARMIHDTGVNCRLPHTPRTPSAGMSHYFDDILTREIKRRDSTTPTTPGPNGKPRMRRSSTARSIGARSDFDSEMNGQDGDDESLGNSVTLEDPDRLRERLREKSEADAHMHRYISDQLERFKEDKEYVNGGDNELETSA
;
A
#
# COMPACT_ATOMS: atom_id res chain seq x y z
N MET A 1 -9.64 27.20 3.96
CA MET A 1 -8.38 26.57 4.38
C MET A 1 -8.65 25.78 5.65
N ALA A 2 -8.17 24.55 5.74
CA ALA A 2 -8.12 23.82 7.00
C ALA A 2 -7.26 24.61 7.99
N SER A 3 -7.72 24.61 9.24
CA SER A 3 -7.37 25.59 10.25
C SER A 3 -5.91 25.45 10.68
N ILE A 4 -5.07 26.43 10.35
CA ILE A 4 -3.77 26.65 11.04
C ILE A 4 -3.99 26.95 12.53
N ALA A 5 -5.18 27.47 12.89
CA ALA A 5 -5.52 27.87 14.25
C ALA A 5 -5.96 26.69 15.13
N LYS A 6 -6.61 25.66 14.57
CA LYS A 6 -7.12 24.50 15.32
C LYS A 6 -6.10 23.37 15.27
N ARG A 7 -5.59 23.00 16.45
CA ARG A 7 -4.68 21.86 16.62
C ARG A 7 -5.46 20.55 16.59
N GLY A 8 -4.89 19.55 15.92
CA GLY A 8 -5.40 18.18 15.88
C GLY A 8 -4.75 17.31 16.96
N LYS A 9 -5.00 15.99 16.87
CA LYS A 9 -4.41 15.00 17.78
C LYS A 9 -2.89 15.14 17.86
N GLY A 10 -2.33 15.15 19.07
CA GLY A 10 -0.89 15.30 19.28
C GLY A 10 -0.34 16.66 18.84
N ASN A 11 -1.16 17.72 18.92
CA ASN A 11 -0.80 19.11 18.57
C ASN A 11 -0.45 19.35 17.09
N ARG A 12 -0.90 18.43 16.21
CA ARG A 12 -0.67 18.47 14.76
C ARG A 12 -1.36 19.67 14.11
N ILE A 13 -0.77 20.16 13.02
CA ILE A 13 -1.36 21.17 12.13
C ILE A 13 -1.77 20.48 10.83
N LEU A 14 -2.96 20.80 10.31
CA LEU A 14 -3.43 20.31 9.03
C LEU A 14 -3.33 21.40 7.97
N LEU A 15 -2.41 21.22 7.03
CA LEU A 15 -2.35 22.02 5.81
C LEU A 15 -3.21 21.36 4.73
N SER A 16 -4.44 21.84 4.56
CA SER A 16 -5.37 21.32 3.56
C SER A 16 -6.27 22.42 3.00
N ILE A 17 -6.63 22.29 1.72
CA ILE A 17 -7.63 23.16 1.06
C ILE A 17 -9.05 22.78 1.54
N VAL A 18 -9.23 21.54 1.95
CA VAL A 18 -10.51 20.95 2.34
C VAL A 18 -10.72 21.11 3.85
N SER A 19 -11.77 21.85 4.24
CA SER A 19 -12.21 21.93 5.64
C SER A 19 -12.97 20.67 6.07
N LYS A 20 -13.20 20.49 7.37
CA LYS A 20 -14.00 19.36 7.90
C LYS A 20 -15.36 19.24 7.20
N ASP A 21 -16.12 20.33 7.12
CA ASP A 21 -17.46 20.30 6.52
C ASP A 21 -17.44 20.00 5.00
N ARG A 22 -16.39 20.43 4.30
CA ARG A 22 -16.20 20.09 2.88
C ARG A 22 -15.81 18.63 2.73
N LEU A 23 -14.94 18.13 3.60
CA LEU A 23 -14.52 16.74 3.62
C LEU A 23 -15.72 15.82 3.84
N GLU A 24 -16.58 16.12 4.81
CA GLU A 24 -17.81 15.36 5.06
C GLU A 24 -18.72 15.29 3.82
N LYS A 25 -18.93 16.42 3.13
CA LYS A 25 -19.72 16.46 1.88
C LYS A 25 -19.10 15.66 0.75
N ILE A 26 -17.76 15.71 0.62
CA ILE A 26 -17.04 14.93 -0.39
C ILE A 26 -17.19 13.44 -0.08
N LEU A 27 -16.94 13.03 1.17
CA LEU A 27 -16.99 11.63 1.57
C LEU A 27 -18.39 11.04 1.44
N ARG A 28 -19.44 11.80 1.77
CA ARG A 28 -20.82 11.37 1.54
C ARG A 28 -21.09 10.95 0.10
N ARG A 29 -20.48 11.61 -0.90
CA ARG A 29 -20.65 11.23 -2.31
C ARG A 29 -19.65 10.16 -2.75
N MET A 30 -18.42 10.23 -2.25
CA MET A 30 -17.35 9.30 -2.60
C MET A 30 -17.64 7.88 -2.11
N LEU A 31 -18.29 7.75 -0.94
CA LEU A 31 -18.59 6.49 -0.27
C LEU A 31 -20.01 5.96 -0.56
N ASP A 32 -20.70 6.56 -1.52
CA ASP A 32 -22.04 6.13 -1.99
C ASP A 32 -21.89 5.12 -3.12
N GLU A 33 -22.49 3.93 -2.96
CA GLU A 33 -22.33 2.81 -3.88
C GLU A 33 -23.04 3.03 -5.22
N GLU A 34 -24.10 3.85 -5.24
CA GLU A 34 -24.78 4.31 -6.45
C GLU A 34 -24.00 5.45 -7.17
N GLU A 35 -22.87 5.86 -6.61
CA GLU A 35 -22.00 6.91 -7.12
C GLU A 35 -20.59 6.38 -7.40
N PHE A 36 -19.65 6.65 -6.50
CA PHE A 36 -18.23 6.40 -6.69
C PHE A 36 -17.77 5.09 -6.04
N PHE A 37 -18.48 4.57 -5.04
CA PHE A 37 -18.00 3.48 -4.19
C PHE A 37 -18.34 2.11 -4.75
N SER A 38 -17.53 1.63 -5.70
CA SER A 38 -17.68 0.29 -6.26
C SER A 38 -17.24 -0.79 -5.26
N ASP A 39 -17.71 -2.02 -5.44
CA ASP A 39 -17.18 -3.24 -4.80
C ASP A 39 -15.68 -3.45 -5.04
N HIS A 40 -15.13 -2.74 -6.03
CA HIS A 40 -13.74 -2.87 -6.46
C HIS A 40 -12.88 -1.62 -6.16
N GLY A 41 -13.44 -0.58 -5.54
CA GLY A 41 -12.73 0.66 -5.20
C GLY A 41 -13.49 1.93 -5.61
N ILE A 42 -12.79 3.07 -5.70
CA ILE A 42 -13.38 4.35 -6.11
C ILE A 42 -13.34 4.50 -7.64
N ARG A 43 -14.51 4.66 -8.25
CA ARG A 43 -14.72 4.90 -9.69
C ARG A 43 -14.13 6.26 -10.10
N SER A 44 -13.66 6.39 -11.34
CA SER A 44 -13.14 7.67 -11.86
C SER A 44 -14.23 8.69 -12.21
N LEU A 45 -15.47 8.23 -12.43
CA LEU A 45 -16.67 9.05 -12.59
C LEU A 45 -17.81 8.39 -11.82
N SER A 46 -18.69 9.21 -11.24
CA SER A 46 -19.87 8.70 -10.55
C SER A 46 -20.77 7.90 -11.49
N LYS A 47 -21.25 6.75 -11.00
CA LYS A 47 -22.26 5.92 -11.66
C LYS A 47 -23.59 6.64 -11.88
N TYR A 48 -23.88 7.70 -11.14
CA TYR A 48 -25.01 8.61 -11.42
C TYR A 48 -25.11 9.05 -12.87
N HIS A 49 -23.95 9.29 -13.50
CA HIS A 49 -23.86 9.75 -14.89
C HIS A 49 -24.17 8.67 -15.93
N GLU A 50 -24.48 7.44 -15.50
CA GLU A 50 -25.07 6.41 -16.37
C GLU A 50 -26.48 6.84 -16.80
N LYS A 51 -27.31 7.26 -15.83
CA LYS A 51 -28.69 7.72 -16.07
C LYS A 51 -28.78 9.22 -16.31
N ASN A 52 -27.78 9.98 -15.87
CA ASN A 52 -27.76 11.44 -15.95
C ASN A 52 -26.43 11.95 -16.55
N PRO A 53 -26.14 11.67 -17.83
CA PRO A 53 -24.93 12.18 -18.48
C PRO A 53 -24.84 13.70 -18.38
N PHE A 54 -23.63 14.22 -18.19
CA PHE A 54 -23.41 15.66 -18.28
C PHE A 54 -23.31 16.05 -19.75
N SER A 55 -24.12 17.02 -20.20
CA SER A 55 -24.09 17.48 -21.58
C SER A 55 -24.00 19.01 -21.69
N MET A 56 -23.34 19.48 -22.74
CA MET A 56 -23.21 20.90 -23.07
C MET A 56 -23.35 21.11 -24.57
N GLU A 57 -24.07 22.15 -24.98
CA GLU A 57 -24.09 22.61 -26.37
C GLU A 57 -23.00 23.65 -26.63
N VAL A 58 -22.20 23.41 -27.66
CA VAL A 58 -21.16 24.33 -28.12
C VAL A 58 -21.26 24.42 -29.64
N ASN A 59 -21.52 25.63 -30.16
CA ASN A 59 -21.63 25.90 -31.60
C ASN A 59 -22.62 24.99 -32.36
N GLY A 60 -23.76 24.64 -31.74
CA GLY A 60 -24.78 23.78 -32.34
C GLY A 60 -24.45 22.28 -32.30
N GLN A 61 -23.38 21.88 -31.61
CA GLN A 61 -23.05 20.49 -31.34
C GLN A 61 -23.23 20.18 -29.86
N THR A 62 -23.90 19.07 -29.55
CA THR A 62 -24.04 18.55 -28.19
C THR A 62 -22.85 17.65 -27.86
N PHE A 63 -22.11 18.00 -26.81
CA PHE A 63 -21.08 17.15 -26.21
C PHE A 63 -21.64 16.52 -24.94
N SER A 64 -21.41 15.23 -24.75
CA SER A 64 -21.93 14.49 -23.59
C SER A 64 -20.87 13.58 -22.97
N VAL A 65 -20.87 13.49 -21.64
CA VAL A 65 -20.01 12.62 -20.85
C VAL A 65 -20.90 11.78 -19.94
N GLY A 66 -21.04 10.50 -20.28
CA GLY A 66 -21.72 9.49 -19.47
C GLY A 66 -20.74 8.57 -18.74
N TYR A 67 -21.27 7.83 -17.76
CA TYR A 67 -20.53 6.76 -17.08
C TYR A 67 -20.29 5.58 -18.02
N VAL A 68 -19.04 5.12 -18.08
CA VAL A 68 -18.60 3.94 -18.85
C VAL A 68 -17.64 3.16 -17.96
N PRO A 69 -18.01 1.97 -17.47
CA PRO A 69 -17.23 1.27 -16.45
C PRO A 69 -15.93 0.66 -16.97
N GLY A 70 -15.85 0.31 -18.25
CA GLY A 70 -14.72 -0.41 -18.86
C GLY A 70 -13.95 0.40 -19.90
N ASP A 71 -13.64 -0.22 -21.05
CA ASP A 71 -12.98 0.45 -22.18
C ASP A 71 -13.81 1.64 -22.68
N SER A 72 -13.16 2.63 -23.29
CA SER A 72 -13.85 3.81 -23.81
C SER A 72 -14.80 3.43 -24.95
N ASP A 73 -16.01 4.00 -24.93
CA ASP A 73 -16.99 3.91 -26.03
C ASP A 73 -16.73 4.90 -27.19
N SER A 74 -15.62 5.65 -27.13
CA SER A 74 -15.26 6.65 -28.12
C SER A 74 -13.77 6.58 -28.47
N GLY A 75 -13.41 6.99 -29.70
CA GLY A 75 -12.02 6.99 -30.19
C GLY A 75 -11.10 8.06 -29.60
N LEU A 76 -11.56 8.84 -28.62
CA LEU A 76 -10.71 9.80 -27.90
C LEU A 76 -9.56 9.05 -27.22
N PHE A 77 -8.35 9.62 -27.28
CA PHE A 77 -7.13 9.05 -26.66
C PHE A 77 -6.81 7.60 -27.07
N GLY A 78 -7.11 7.23 -28.31
CA GLY A 78 -6.79 5.90 -28.85
C GLY A 78 -7.80 4.81 -28.51
N GLY A 79 -8.97 5.17 -27.96
CA GLY A 79 -10.13 4.28 -27.86
C GLY A 79 -10.13 3.27 -26.72
N ASN A 80 -8.97 2.98 -26.12
CA ASN A 80 -8.90 1.99 -25.04
C ASN A 80 -8.89 2.63 -23.64
N SER A 81 -8.16 3.74 -23.44
CA SER A 81 -8.04 4.36 -22.11
C SER A 81 -9.31 5.14 -21.75
N ASN A 82 -9.78 4.97 -20.51
CA ASN A 82 -11.04 5.57 -20.06
C ASN A 82 -10.97 6.06 -18.60
N TRP A 83 -11.43 7.30 -18.39
CA TRP A 83 -11.52 7.97 -17.08
C TRP A 83 -12.96 8.29 -16.69
N ARG A 84 -13.93 7.67 -17.36
CA ARG A 84 -15.37 7.93 -17.16
C ARG A 84 -16.07 6.84 -16.36
N GLY A 85 -15.36 6.17 -15.46
CA GLY A 85 -15.96 5.11 -14.67
C GLY A 85 -14.99 4.05 -14.15
N PRO A 86 -13.93 3.67 -14.87
CA PRO A 86 -13.00 2.65 -14.40
C PRO A 86 -12.30 3.05 -13.11
N ILE A 87 -11.77 2.04 -12.42
CA ILE A 87 -11.00 2.18 -11.19
C ILE A 87 -9.51 2.24 -11.55
N TRP A 88 -8.87 3.30 -11.05
CA TRP A 88 -7.45 3.56 -11.24
C TRP A 88 -6.72 3.50 -9.91
N LEU A 89 -5.71 2.64 -9.80
CA LEU A 89 -4.98 2.43 -8.55
C LEU A 89 -4.21 3.68 -8.11
N CYS A 90 -3.69 4.48 -9.03
CA CYS A 90 -2.98 5.72 -8.70
C CYS A 90 -3.87 6.70 -7.91
N VAL A 91 -5.10 6.95 -8.37
CA VAL A 91 -6.02 7.87 -7.70
C VAL A 91 -6.54 7.28 -6.40
N ASN A 92 -6.90 6.01 -6.41
CA ASN A 92 -7.37 5.31 -5.20
C ASN A 92 -6.31 5.32 -4.10
N PHE A 93 -5.05 5.08 -4.43
CA PHE A 93 -3.95 5.13 -3.48
C PHE A 93 -3.79 6.53 -2.86
N LEU A 94 -3.89 7.60 -3.67
CA LEU A 94 -3.86 8.98 -3.15
C LEU A 94 -5.03 9.28 -2.22
N LEU A 95 -6.22 8.74 -2.49
CA LEU A 95 -7.38 8.88 -1.62
C LEU A 95 -7.16 8.17 -0.28
N VAL A 96 -6.63 6.94 -0.31
CA VAL A 96 -6.26 6.18 0.90
C VAL A 96 -5.25 6.95 1.75
N GLU A 97 -4.15 7.39 1.15
CA GLU A 97 -3.11 8.18 1.81
C GLU A 97 -3.66 9.51 2.37
N SER A 98 -4.62 10.13 1.68
CA SER A 98 -5.29 11.36 2.15
C SER A 98 -6.18 11.09 3.36
N LEU A 99 -7.00 10.02 3.33
CA LEU A 99 -7.85 9.60 4.44
C LEU A 99 -7.03 9.30 5.70
N GLN A 100 -5.90 8.61 5.55
CA GLN A 100 -4.97 8.34 6.64
C GLN A 100 -4.39 9.64 7.23
N ARG A 101 -4.00 10.61 6.41
CA ARG A 101 -3.53 11.93 6.89
C ARG A 101 -4.62 12.69 7.64
N PHE A 102 -5.85 12.68 7.15
CA PHE A 102 -6.97 13.30 7.86
C PHE A 102 -7.29 12.55 9.16
N PHE A 103 -7.18 11.22 9.20
CA PHE A 103 -7.30 10.44 10.42
C PHE A 103 -6.22 10.80 11.45
N LEU A 104 -4.96 10.96 11.04
CA LEU A 104 -3.90 11.38 11.95
C LEU A 104 -4.17 12.75 12.59
N PHE A 105 -4.92 13.62 11.92
CA PHE A 105 -5.31 14.92 12.45
C PHE A 105 -6.57 14.86 13.32
N TYR A 106 -7.66 14.27 12.80
CA TYR A 106 -8.98 14.26 13.46
C TYR A 106 -9.18 13.12 14.47
N GLY A 107 -8.39 12.05 14.38
CA GLY A 107 -8.51 10.88 15.25
C GLY A 107 -9.83 10.12 15.09
N HIS A 108 -10.25 9.45 16.17
CA HIS A 108 -11.44 8.60 16.17
C HIS A 108 -12.76 9.39 16.32
N GLU A 109 -12.71 10.65 16.71
CA GLU A 109 -13.90 11.50 16.93
C GLU A 109 -14.59 11.90 15.62
N PHE A 110 -13.83 12.00 14.52
CA PHE A 110 -14.42 12.30 13.23
C PHE A 110 -14.78 11.01 12.51
N GLN A 111 -16.08 10.74 12.51
CA GLN A 111 -16.67 9.58 11.86
C GLN A 111 -17.55 10.02 10.70
N VAL A 112 -17.59 9.19 9.67
CA VAL A 112 -18.47 9.32 8.51
C VAL A 112 -19.16 7.99 8.26
N GLU A 113 -20.32 8.06 7.62
CA GLU A 113 -21.05 6.87 7.19
C GLU A 113 -20.31 6.20 6.03
N CYS A 114 -20.10 4.88 6.09
CA CYS A 114 -19.37 4.13 5.06
C CYS A 114 -19.83 2.67 5.06
N PRO A 115 -20.53 2.19 4.01
CA PRO A 115 -21.01 2.95 2.85
C PRO A 115 -22.05 4.03 3.20
N THR A 116 -22.17 5.08 2.40
CA THR A 116 -23.23 6.09 2.57
C THR A 116 -24.61 5.44 2.50
N GLY A 117 -25.50 5.75 3.44
CA GLY A 117 -26.84 5.17 3.54
C GLY A 117 -26.93 3.83 4.30
N SER A 118 -25.80 3.27 4.75
CA SER A 118 -25.77 2.00 5.51
C SER A 118 -26.19 2.13 6.99
N GLY A 119 -26.05 3.32 7.57
CA GLY A 119 -26.12 3.55 9.01
C GLY A 119 -24.82 3.24 9.77
N ASP A 120 -23.80 2.69 9.12
CA ASP A 120 -22.53 2.32 9.74
C ASP A 120 -21.54 3.48 9.71
N TYR A 121 -21.20 3.98 10.90
CA TYR A 121 -20.26 5.09 11.08
C TYR A 121 -18.88 4.59 11.49
N MET A 122 -17.85 5.05 10.79
CA MET A 122 -16.47 4.71 11.08
C MET A 122 -15.54 5.90 10.93
N HIS A 123 -14.41 5.87 11.63
CA HIS A 123 -13.40 6.91 11.49
C HIS A 123 -12.61 6.73 10.18
N LEU A 124 -11.98 7.81 9.71
CA LEU A 124 -11.31 7.84 8.40
C LEU A 124 -10.22 6.78 8.20
N GLY A 125 -9.59 6.30 9.28
CA GLY A 125 -8.68 5.14 9.23
C GLY A 125 -9.36 3.88 8.68
N HIS A 126 -10.51 3.47 9.22
CA HIS A 126 -11.25 2.31 8.75
C HIS A 126 -11.85 2.52 7.35
N VAL A 127 -12.28 3.75 7.01
CA VAL A 127 -12.69 4.07 5.62
C VAL A 127 -11.54 3.81 4.65
N SER A 128 -10.31 4.17 5.03
CA SER A 128 -9.13 3.91 4.21
C SER A 128 -8.81 2.42 4.08
N GLU A 129 -9.08 1.62 5.11
CA GLU A 129 -8.92 0.17 5.08
C GLU A 129 -9.98 -0.49 4.21
N GLU A 130 -11.24 -0.05 4.27
CA GLU A 130 -12.32 -0.54 3.44
C GLU A 130 -12.02 -0.36 1.94
N ILE A 131 -11.54 0.82 1.53
CA ILE A 131 -11.11 1.06 0.14
C ILE A 131 -9.95 0.14 -0.24
N GLN A 132 -8.97 -0.05 0.66
CA GLN A 132 -7.83 -0.94 0.40
C GLN A 132 -8.27 -2.41 0.27
N HIS A 133 -9.22 -2.87 1.08
CA HIS A 133 -9.76 -4.23 0.98
C HIS A 133 -10.48 -4.46 -0.35
N ARG A 134 -11.34 -3.51 -0.76
CA ARG A 134 -12.03 -3.57 -2.07
C ARG A 134 -11.05 -3.63 -3.24
N LEU A 135 -9.96 -2.85 -3.19
CA LEU A 135 -8.90 -2.90 -4.21
C LEU A 135 -8.13 -4.22 -4.19
N GLN A 136 -7.82 -4.77 -3.02
CA GLN A 136 -7.14 -6.06 -2.91
C GLN A 136 -8.02 -7.20 -3.42
N HIS A 137 -9.34 -7.12 -3.22
CA HIS A 137 -10.30 -8.11 -3.71
C HIS A 137 -10.30 -8.28 -5.23
N LEU A 138 -9.81 -7.30 -5.99
CA LEU A 138 -9.57 -7.47 -7.43
C LEU A 138 -8.64 -8.67 -7.70
N MET A 139 -7.59 -8.83 -6.89
CA MET A 139 -6.50 -9.80 -7.11
C MET A 139 -6.60 -11.06 -6.23
N THR A 140 -7.47 -11.07 -5.23
CA THR A 140 -7.69 -12.26 -4.40
C THR A 140 -8.72 -13.19 -5.02
N ARG A 141 -8.62 -14.48 -4.71
CA ARG A 141 -9.67 -15.44 -5.08
C ARG A 141 -10.91 -15.18 -4.22
N ASN A 142 -12.07 -15.16 -4.85
CA ASN A 142 -13.36 -15.18 -4.19
C ASN A 142 -13.74 -16.61 -3.76
N ASP A 143 -14.95 -16.79 -3.23
CA ASP A 143 -15.46 -18.10 -2.79
C ASP A 143 -15.58 -19.13 -3.93
N ASP A 144 -15.74 -18.67 -5.16
CA ASP A 144 -15.74 -19.51 -6.37
C ASP A 144 -14.31 -19.84 -6.87
N GLY A 145 -13.28 -19.37 -6.17
CA GLY A 145 -11.87 -19.56 -6.52
C GLY A 145 -11.38 -18.65 -7.65
N ARG A 146 -12.19 -17.69 -8.10
CA ARG A 146 -11.90 -16.79 -9.24
C ARG A 146 -11.42 -15.43 -8.78
N ARG A 147 -10.78 -14.69 -9.69
CA ARG A 147 -10.39 -13.28 -9.46
C ARG A 147 -11.14 -12.36 -10.41
N SER A 148 -11.56 -11.20 -9.91
CA SER A 148 -12.23 -10.19 -10.77
C SER A 148 -11.36 -9.83 -11.97
N ILE A 149 -10.05 -9.63 -11.77
CA ILE A 149 -9.12 -9.24 -12.84
C ILE A 149 -9.09 -10.22 -14.02
N ASN A 150 -9.38 -11.50 -13.78
CA ASN A 150 -9.32 -12.55 -14.79
C ASN A 150 -10.56 -12.62 -15.68
N ALA A 151 -11.62 -11.83 -15.37
CA ALA A 151 -12.84 -11.74 -16.16
C ALA A 151 -13.50 -13.11 -16.48
N GLY A 152 -13.43 -14.06 -15.54
CA GLY A 152 -14.01 -15.40 -15.71
C GLY A 152 -13.19 -16.34 -16.62
N ASN A 153 -11.92 -16.04 -16.86
CA ASN A 153 -11.04 -16.88 -17.66
C ASN A 153 -10.55 -18.11 -16.86
N ASP A 154 -11.09 -19.29 -17.18
CA ASP A 154 -10.74 -20.55 -16.52
C ASP A 154 -9.25 -20.93 -16.60
N LEU A 155 -8.56 -20.53 -17.67
CA LEU A 155 -7.11 -20.74 -17.77
C LEU A 155 -6.38 -19.96 -16.67
N LEU A 156 -6.74 -18.69 -16.47
CA LEU A 156 -6.10 -17.83 -15.47
C LEU A 156 -6.60 -18.08 -14.04
N ASP A 157 -7.78 -18.67 -13.87
CA ASP A 157 -8.34 -18.96 -12.55
C ASP A 157 -7.95 -20.36 -12.03
N PHE A 158 -7.96 -21.39 -12.89
CA PHE A 158 -7.89 -22.79 -12.45
C PHE A 158 -6.75 -23.61 -13.04
N ASP A 159 -6.18 -23.23 -14.18
CA ASP A 159 -5.12 -24.04 -14.79
C ASP A 159 -3.90 -24.10 -13.85
N PRO A 160 -3.37 -25.30 -13.52
CA PRO A 160 -2.27 -25.47 -12.58
C PRO A 160 -1.00 -24.68 -12.94
N TYR A 161 -0.79 -24.37 -14.22
CA TYR A 161 0.37 -23.64 -14.71
C TYR A 161 0.14 -22.13 -14.73
N TRP A 162 -1.11 -21.64 -14.75
CA TRP A 162 -1.41 -20.22 -14.93
C TRP A 162 -2.07 -19.55 -13.73
N LYS A 163 -2.78 -20.31 -12.88
CA LYS A 163 -3.65 -19.81 -11.80
C LYS A 163 -2.99 -18.91 -10.74
N ASP A 164 -1.66 -18.90 -10.70
CA ASP A 164 -0.85 -18.15 -9.72
C ASP A 164 -0.07 -16.98 -10.37
N TYR A 165 -0.20 -16.77 -11.69
CA TYR A 165 0.39 -15.61 -12.39
C TYR A 165 -0.60 -14.46 -12.46
N LEU A 166 -0.41 -13.45 -11.61
CA LEU A 166 -1.25 -12.26 -11.57
C LEU A 166 -0.79 -11.23 -12.59
N TRP A 167 -1.73 -10.77 -13.42
CA TRP A 167 -1.46 -9.70 -14.37
C TRP A 167 -1.74 -8.33 -13.75
N PHE A 168 -0.85 -7.39 -14.03
CA PHE A 168 -0.99 -6.01 -13.62
C PHE A 168 -1.58 -5.23 -14.78
N TYR A 169 -2.79 -4.70 -14.60
CA TYR A 169 -3.51 -3.97 -15.62
C TYR A 169 -3.38 -2.46 -15.41
N GLU A 170 -3.65 -1.70 -16.46
CA GLU A 170 -3.64 -0.25 -16.44
C GLU A 170 -4.76 0.31 -15.57
N PHE A 171 -5.97 -0.24 -15.71
CA PHE A 171 -7.15 0.11 -14.92
C PHE A 171 -8.10 -1.08 -14.84
N PHE A 172 -9.16 -0.94 -14.04
CA PHE A 172 -10.11 -2.00 -13.77
C PHE A 172 -11.53 -1.53 -14.04
N ASP A 173 -12.35 -2.43 -14.56
CA ASP A 173 -13.75 -2.13 -14.83
C ASP A 173 -14.50 -1.74 -13.55
N GLY A 174 -15.19 -0.61 -13.57
CA GLY A 174 -15.83 -0.02 -12.39
C GLY A 174 -16.99 -0.82 -11.79
N ASP A 175 -17.53 -1.79 -12.52
CA ASP A 175 -18.65 -2.63 -12.06
C ASP A 175 -18.25 -4.09 -11.88
N SER A 176 -17.39 -4.64 -12.74
CA SER A 176 -16.98 -6.06 -12.68
C SER A 176 -15.58 -6.32 -12.13
N GLY A 177 -14.74 -5.29 -12.06
CA GLY A 177 -13.36 -5.40 -11.61
C GLY A 177 -12.41 -6.13 -12.56
N ARG A 178 -12.85 -6.46 -13.79
CA ARG A 178 -11.95 -7.05 -14.80
C ARG A 178 -10.79 -6.12 -15.13
N GLY A 179 -9.62 -6.69 -15.38
CA GLY A 179 -8.45 -5.94 -15.77
C GLY A 179 -8.52 -5.46 -17.22
N LEU A 180 -8.19 -4.19 -17.46
CA LEU A 180 -8.29 -3.53 -18.76
C LEU A 180 -7.05 -2.69 -19.10
N GLY A 181 -6.95 -2.25 -20.35
CA GLY A 181 -5.83 -1.47 -20.86
C GLY A 181 -4.53 -2.27 -20.98
N ALA A 182 -3.40 -1.57 -20.90
CA ALA A 182 -2.08 -2.21 -20.97
C ALA A 182 -1.89 -3.26 -19.87
N THR A 183 -1.42 -4.46 -20.23
CA THR A 183 -1.00 -5.48 -19.26
C THR A 183 0.45 -5.27 -18.84
N HIS A 184 0.85 -5.93 -17.75
CA HIS A 184 2.17 -5.80 -17.12
C HIS A 184 2.49 -4.35 -16.71
N GLN A 185 1.46 -3.58 -16.36
CA GLN A 185 1.59 -2.23 -15.83
C GLN A 185 2.08 -2.31 -14.39
N CYS A 186 3.38 -2.52 -14.19
CA CYS A 186 4.01 -2.44 -12.87
C CYS A 186 4.34 -0.99 -12.47
N GLY A 187 3.59 -0.02 -13.01
CA GLY A 187 3.64 1.38 -12.63
C GLY A 187 2.78 1.60 -11.39
N TRP A 188 1.67 2.31 -11.54
CA TRP A 188 0.78 2.58 -10.41
C TRP A 188 0.06 1.33 -9.88
N THR A 189 -0.17 0.30 -10.70
CA THR A 189 -0.78 -0.94 -10.19
C THR A 189 0.17 -1.70 -9.26
N GLY A 190 1.49 -1.44 -9.36
CA GLY A 190 2.50 -1.89 -8.40
C GLY A 190 2.24 -1.43 -6.96
N LEU A 191 1.48 -0.34 -6.75
CA LEU A 191 1.08 0.15 -5.43
C LEU A 191 0.23 -0.87 -4.65
N MET A 192 -0.30 -1.89 -5.31
CA MET A 192 -0.97 -3.01 -4.63
C MET A 192 -0.06 -3.67 -3.59
N ALA A 193 1.23 -3.81 -3.87
CA ALA A 193 2.19 -4.37 -2.92
C ALA A 193 2.27 -3.54 -1.62
N ARG A 194 2.19 -2.21 -1.74
CA ARG A 194 2.19 -1.30 -0.59
C ARG A 194 0.89 -1.43 0.20
N MET A 195 -0.26 -1.51 -0.45
CA MET A 195 -1.55 -1.72 0.24
C MET A 195 -1.60 -3.06 0.97
N ILE A 196 -1.10 -4.14 0.37
CA ILE A 196 -0.99 -5.46 1.01
C ILE A 196 -0.05 -5.40 2.23
N HIS A 197 1.08 -4.70 2.11
CA HIS A 197 1.98 -4.49 3.24
C HIS A 197 1.28 -3.73 4.38
N ASP A 198 0.64 -2.60 4.09
CA ASP A 198 0.04 -1.74 5.11
C ASP A 198 -1.15 -2.43 5.79
N THR A 199 -2.02 -3.08 5.02
CA THR A 199 -3.10 -3.90 5.58
C THR A 199 -2.57 -5.12 6.32
N GLY A 200 -1.55 -5.82 5.81
CA GLY A 200 -0.94 -6.97 6.48
C GLY A 200 -0.30 -6.63 7.84
N VAL A 201 0.27 -5.44 7.99
CA VAL A 201 0.82 -4.95 9.27
C VAL A 201 -0.30 -4.67 10.30
N ASN A 202 -1.46 -4.21 9.82
CA ASN A 202 -2.60 -3.87 10.68
C ASN A 202 -3.53 -5.08 10.93
N CYS A 203 -3.61 -6.02 9.99
CA CYS A 203 -4.36 -7.27 10.08
C CYS A 203 -3.71 -8.19 11.10
N ARG A 204 -4.25 -8.19 12.31
CA ARG A 204 -3.94 -9.20 13.32
C ARG A 204 -4.93 -10.34 13.17
N LEU A 205 -4.44 -11.54 12.87
CA LEU A 205 -5.23 -12.74 13.12
C LEU A 205 -5.55 -12.80 14.63
N PRO A 206 -6.75 -13.25 15.02
CA PRO A 206 -7.03 -13.55 16.42
C PRO A 206 -5.98 -14.57 16.89
N HIS A 207 -5.14 -14.19 17.86
CA HIS A 207 -3.99 -14.94 18.44
C HIS A 207 -2.58 -14.67 17.89
N THR A 208 -2.32 -13.70 17.00
CA THR A 208 -0.93 -13.37 16.66
C THR A 208 -0.21 -12.66 17.83
N PRO A 209 0.93 -13.18 18.34
CA PRO A 209 1.69 -12.53 19.41
C PRO A 209 2.14 -11.12 19.01
N ARG A 210 2.23 -10.21 19.99
CA ARG A 210 2.58 -8.77 19.80
C ARG A 210 3.96 -8.52 19.15
N THR A 211 4.79 -9.54 18.99
CA THR A 211 6.14 -9.46 18.43
C THR A 211 6.20 -10.07 17.02
N PRO A 212 6.54 -9.28 15.97
CA PRO A 212 6.53 -9.73 14.57
C PRO A 212 7.49 -10.88 14.24
N SER A 213 8.43 -11.21 15.13
CA SER A 213 9.46 -12.22 14.86
C SER A 213 8.92 -13.65 14.74
N ALA A 214 7.82 -13.98 15.40
CA ALA A 214 7.29 -15.35 15.42
C ALA A 214 6.35 -15.68 14.25
N GLY A 215 5.72 -14.66 13.65
CA GLY A 215 4.85 -14.84 12.48
C GLY A 215 5.60 -14.78 11.14
N MET A 216 6.75 -14.10 11.10
CA MET A 216 7.50 -13.88 9.86
C MET A 216 8.05 -15.18 9.27
N SER A 217 8.46 -16.15 10.08
CA SER A 217 8.86 -17.47 9.60
C SER A 217 7.70 -18.17 8.89
N HIS A 218 6.48 -18.11 9.43
CA HIS A 218 5.34 -18.84 8.89
C HIS A 218 4.81 -18.28 7.55
N TYR A 219 5.12 -17.02 7.20
CA TYR A 219 4.74 -16.37 5.93
C TYR A 219 5.89 -16.26 4.92
N PHE A 220 7.14 -16.27 5.39
CA PHE A 220 8.35 -16.11 4.57
C PHE A 220 9.31 -17.31 4.67
N ASP A 221 8.81 -18.52 4.93
CA ASP A 221 9.63 -19.74 5.00
C ASP A 221 10.43 -20.00 3.69
N ASP A 222 10.06 -19.35 2.57
CA ASP A 222 10.80 -19.42 1.30
C ASP A 222 11.85 -18.31 1.08
N ILE A 223 12.05 -17.37 2.02
CA ILE A 223 13.01 -16.27 1.84
C ILE A 223 13.89 -16.10 3.10
N LEU A 224 15.17 -16.46 2.95
CA LEU A 224 16.34 -16.13 3.78
C LEU A 224 16.91 -17.20 4.75
N THR A 225 16.78 -18.50 4.49
CA THR A 225 17.83 -19.43 4.97
C THR A 225 19.07 -19.28 4.09
N ARG A 226 19.84 -18.22 4.30
CA ARG A 226 21.24 -18.21 3.91
C ARG A 226 21.92 -19.20 4.85
N GLU A 227 22.06 -20.45 4.43
CA GLU A 227 22.92 -21.42 5.11
C GLU A 227 24.31 -20.78 5.22
N ILE A 228 24.64 -20.25 6.39
CA ILE A 228 26.02 -19.94 6.73
C ILE A 228 26.70 -21.29 6.91
N LYS A 229 27.22 -21.85 5.82
CA LYS A 229 28.26 -22.87 5.92
C LYS A 229 29.45 -22.23 6.61
N ARG A 230 29.55 -22.39 7.94
CA ARG A 230 30.83 -22.34 8.63
C ARG A 230 31.69 -23.43 8.00
N ARG A 231 32.65 -23.02 7.18
CA ARG A 231 33.78 -23.86 6.83
C ARG A 231 34.58 -24.05 8.11
N ASP A 232 34.51 -25.24 8.69
CA ASP A 232 35.65 -25.79 9.42
C ASP A 232 35.69 -27.33 9.27
N SER A 233 36.86 -27.77 8.82
CA SER A 233 37.51 -29.08 8.99
C SER A 233 36.74 -30.40 8.75
N THR A 234 37.08 -31.04 7.62
CA THR A 234 37.43 -32.47 7.46
C THR A 234 36.62 -33.55 8.20
N THR A 235 35.62 -34.14 7.54
CA THR A 235 35.29 -35.58 7.64
C THR A 235 34.33 -36.00 6.50
N PRO A 236 34.57 -37.11 5.76
CA PRO A 236 33.62 -37.61 4.77
C PRO A 236 32.62 -38.58 5.42
N THR A 237 31.33 -38.25 5.44
CA THR A 237 30.24 -39.17 5.81
C THR A 237 29.62 -39.80 4.55
N THR A 238 29.70 -41.13 4.48
CA THR A 238 29.12 -42.02 3.46
C THR A 238 27.58 -42.11 3.59
N PRO A 239 26.80 -42.26 2.51
CA PRO A 239 25.34 -42.42 2.61
C PRO A 239 24.95 -43.85 2.99
N GLY A 240 24.11 -44.01 4.03
CA GLY A 240 23.50 -45.29 4.41
C GLY A 240 22.30 -45.68 3.54
N PRO A 241 21.86 -46.96 3.59
CA PRO A 241 20.92 -47.54 2.65
C PRO A 241 19.49 -47.27 3.13
N ASN A 242 18.82 -46.26 2.57
CA ASN A 242 17.36 -46.16 2.44
C ASN A 242 17.04 -44.84 1.71
N GLY A 243 17.19 -44.87 0.38
CA GLY A 243 16.89 -43.74 -0.49
C GLY A 243 15.40 -43.50 -0.62
N LYS A 244 14.89 -42.42 -0.04
CA LYS A 244 13.68 -41.75 -0.55
C LYS A 244 14.12 -40.71 -1.59
N PRO A 245 13.48 -40.61 -2.77
CA PRO A 245 13.91 -39.68 -3.80
C PRO A 245 13.70 -38.22 -3.35
N ARG A 246 14.79 -37.47 -3.19
CA ARG A 246 14.74 -36.00 -3.03
C ARG A 246 14.42 -35.40 -4.39
N MET A 247 13.22 -34.84 -4.53
CA MET A 247 12.81 -34.06 -5.69
C MET A 247 13.76 -32.87 -5.87
N ARG A 248 14.43 -32.82 -7.02
CA ARG A 248 15.36 -31.75 -7.40
C ARG A 248 14.55 -30.58 -7.99
N ARG A 249 14.23 -29.56 -7.19
CA ARG A 249 13.78 -28.26 -7.72
C ARG A 249 15.01 -27.48 -8.21
N SER A 250 15.11 -27.28 -9.51
CA SER A 250 16.09 -26.38 -10.12
C SER A 250 15.58 -24.94 -10.00
N SER A 251 16.16 -24.15 -9.10
CA SER A 251 15.96 -22.70 -9.05
C SER A 251 17.18 -22.01 -9.67
N THR A 252 17.04 -21.54 -10.90
CA THR A 252 17.90 -20.47 -11.43
C THR A 252 17.20 -19.14 -11.14
N ALA A 253 17.43 -18.60 -9.94
CA ALA A 253 17.05 -17.22 -9.61
C ALA A 253 18.32 -16.45 -9.23
N ARG A 254 18.63 -15.43 -10.03
CA ARG A 254 19.69 -14.46 -9.78
C ARG A 254 19.19 -13.47 -8.71
N SER A 255 20.04 -13.23 -7.72
CA SER A 255 19.81 -12.39 -6.55
C SER A 255 19.50 -10.93 -6.93
N ILE A 256 18.49 -10.36 -6.25
CA ILE A 256 18.10 -8.94 -6.30
C ILE A 256 18.95 -8.08 -5.33
N GLY A 257 20.07 -8.61 -4.82
CA GLY A 257 20.95 -7.95 -3.85
C GLY A 257 22.05 -7.06 -4.44
N ALA A 258 21.90 -6.57 -5.67
CA ALA A 258 22.87 -5.66 -6.28
C ALA A 258 22.14 -4.58 -7.10
N ARG A 259 21.64 -3.54 -6.42
CA ARG A 259 21.48 -2.22 -7.03
C ARG A 259 22.06 -1.19 -6.08
N SER A 260 23.12 -0.58 -6.60
CA SER A 260 23.87 0.56 -6.12
C SER A 260 22.98 1.76 -5.84
N ASP A 261 23.39 2.54 -4.85
CA ASP A 261 22.83 3.82 -4.49
C ASP A 261 22.71 4.76 -5.71
N PHE A 262 21.55 5.39 -5.83
CA PHE A 262 21.22 6.39 -6.82
C PHE A 262 21.56 7.76 -6.23
N ASP A 263 22.79 8.23 -6.46
CA ASP A 263 23.15 9.63 -6.26
C ASP A 263 23.01 10.39 -7.58
N SER A 264 22.23 11.46 -7.56
CA SER A 264 22.01 12.36 -8.69
C SER A 264 22.84 13.62 -8.48
N GLU A 265 24.04 13.67 -9.06
CA GLU A 265 24.70 14.93 -9.38
C GLU A 265 25.09 14.99 -10.85
N MET A 266 24.54 15.99 -11.53
CA MET A 266 24.69 16.28 -12.94
C MET A 266 25.82 17.30 -13.10
N ASN A 267 26.99 16.86 -13.59
CA ASN A 267 27.83 17.61 -14.54
C ASN A 267 29.02 16.77 -15.04
N GLY A 268 29.06 16.60 -16.37
CA GLY A 268 30.13 16.24 -17.31
C GLY A 268 31.48 15.69 -16.80
N GLN A 269 31.93 14.56 -17.34
CA GLN A 269 32.85 14.46 -18.50
C GLN A 269 33.31 13.00 -18.66
N ASP A 270 33.40 12.52 -19.91
CA ASP A 270 33.70 11.14 -20.29
C ASP A 270 35.02 10.57 -19.72
N GLY A 271 35.01 9.27 -19.43
CA GLY A 271 36.21 8.47 -19.17
C GLY A 271 35.87 7.02 -18.87
N ASP A 272 36.10 6.14 -19.85
CA ASP A 272 36.10 4.68 -19.72
C ASP A 272 37.09 4.22 -18.63
N ASP A 273 36.70 3.32 -17.71
CA ASP A 273 37.59 2.25 -17.25
C ASP A 273 36.89 1.12 -16.44
N GLU A 274 37.60 0.00 -16.40
CA GLU A 274 37.24 -1.39 -16.14
C GLU A 274 36.52 -1.79 -14.85
N SER A 275 35.84 -2.93 -14.96
CA SER A 275 35.35 -3.76 -13.86
C SER A 275 36.49 -4.26 -12.97
N LEU A 276 36.53 -3.80 -11.72
CA LEU A 276 37.39 -4.38 -10.68
C LEU A 276 36.56 -5.14 -9.65
N GLY A 277 36.79 -6.45 -9.63
CA GLY A 277 36.35 -7.35 -8.58
C GLY A 277 37.08 -7.10 -7.27
N ASN A 278 36.47 -7.62 -6.20
CA ASN A 278 36.98 -7.75 -4.83
C ASN A 278 38.50 -7.62 -4.67
N SER A 279 38.94 -6.50 -4.09
CA SER A 279 40.19 -6.44 -3.36
C SER A 279 39.92 -5.91 -1.95
N VAL A 280 40.36 -6.69 -0.97
CA VAL A 280 40.41 -6.29 0.44
C VAL A 280 41.56 -5.29 0.56
N THR A 281 41.25 -4.01 0.65
CA THR A 281 42.21 -3.00 1.06
C THR A 281 42.25 -2.95 2.59
N LEU A 282 43.46 -2.97 3.15
CA LEU A 282 43.70 -2.66 4.56
C LEU A 282 43.19 -1.23 4.80
N GLU A 283 42.06 -1.09 5.47
CA GLU A 283 41.50 0.22 5.80
C GLU A 283 42.44 0.97 6.75
N ASP A 284 42.71 2.24 6.41
CA ASP A 284 43.45 3.19 7.23
C ASP A 284 42.83 3.26 8.65
N PRO A 285 43.61 3.01 9.72
CA PRO A 285 43.11 3.01 11.10
C PRO A 285 42.35 4.28 11.51
N ASP A 286 42.71 5.43 10.93
CA ASP A 286 42.08 6.70 11.26
C ASP A 286 40.69 6.84 10.61
N ARG A 287 40.49 6.32 9.39
CA ARG A 287 39.16 6.25 8.74
C ARG A 287 38.22 5.26 9.42
N LEU A 288 38.74 4.20 10.02
CA LEU A 288 37.94 3.27 10.81
C LEU A 288 37.46 3.93 12.11
N ARG A 289 38.33 4.71 12.77
CA ARG A 289 37.96 5.47 13.98
C ARG A 289 36.90 6.52 13.69
N GLU A 290 36.98 7.20 12.56
CA GLU A 290 36.00 8.20 12.14
C GLU A 290 34.63 7.56 11.89
N ARG A 291 34.54 6.47 11.13
CA ARG A 291 33.27 5.73 10.93
C ARG A 291 32.69 5.15 12.22
N LEU A 292 33.53 4.67 13.13
CA LEU A 292 33.06 4.19 14.44
C LEU A 292 32.49 5.33 15.29
N ARG A 293 33.09 6.53 15.19
CA ARG A 293 32.59 7.72 15.85
C ARG A 293 31.25 8.17 15.25
N GLU A 294 31.14 8.28 13.93
CA GLU A 294 29.90 8.60 13.22
C GLU A 294 28.78 7.60 13.58
N LYS A 295 29.10 6.31 13.61
CA LYS A 295 28.16 5.27 14.05
C LYS A 295 27.73 5.47 15.50
N SER A 296 28.66 5.78 16.41
CA SER A 296 28.33 6.03 17.81
C SER A 296 27.45 7.27 18.01
N GLU A 297 27.67 8.31 17.21
CA GLU A 297 26.88 9.54 17.24
C GLU A 297 25.47 9.30 16.67
N ALA A 298 25.35 8.52 15.58
CA ALA A 298 24.08 8.08 15.02
C ALA A 298 23.29 7.19 15.99
N ASP A 299 23.95 6.24 16.65
CA ASP A 299 23.35 5.37 17.66
C ASP A 299 22.87 6.20 18.86
N ALA A 300 23.65 7.19 19.32
CA ALA A 300 23.23 8.09 20.39
C ALA A 300 22.01 8.94 20.01
N HIS A 301 21.94 9.42 18.77
CA HIS A 301 20.78 10.16 18.27
C HIS A 301 19.53 9.27 18.20
N MET A 302 19.68 8.03 17.73
CA MET A 302 18.59 7.06 17.70
C MET A 302 18.11 6.70 19.11
N HIS A 303 19.03 6.50 20.07
CA HIS A 303 18.68 6.26 21.46
C HIS A 303 17.92 7.43 22.09
N ARG A 304 18.34 8.68 21.83
CA ARG A 304 17.63 9.87 22.30
C ARG A 304 16.22 9.97 21.68
N TYR A 305 16.10 9.70 20.39
CA TYR A 305 14.78 9.67 19.74
C TYR A 305 13.86 8.61 20.35
N ILE A 306 14.37 7.41 20.61
CA ILE A 306 13.60 6.33 21.25
C ILE A 306 13.21 6.71 22.69
N SER A 307 14.11 7.31 23.48
CA SER A 307 13.76 7.77 24.83
C SER A 307 12.68 8.84 24.82
N ASP A 308 12.76 9.82 23.90
CA ASP A 308 11.77 10.88 23.78
C ASP A 308 10.39 10.33 23.36
N GLN A 309 10.35 9.32 22.49
CA GLN A 309 9.10 8.63 22.12
C GLN A 309 8.50 7.85 23.31
N LEU A 310 9.36 7.20 24.12
CA LEU A 310 8.91 6.47 25.30
C LEU A 310 8.41 7.39 26.41
N GLU A 311 9.01 8.57 26.59
CA GLU A 311 8.52 9.58 27.53
C GLU A 311 7.16 10.14 27.10
N ARG A 312 6.99 10.51 25.82
CA ARG A 312 5.68 10.93 25.29
C ARG A 312 4.61 9.86 25.47
N PHE A 313 4.96 8.59 25.28
CA PHE A 313 4.03 7.49 25.49
C PHE A 313 3.65 7.30 26.98
N LYS A 314 4.56 7.61 27.91
CA LYS A 314 4.25 7.60 29.36
C LYS A 314 3.35 8.76 29.75
N GLU A 315 3.61 9.96 29.26
CA GLU A 315 2.76 11.15 29.48
C GLU A 315 1.33 10.92 28.95
N ASP A 316 1.20 10.35 27.75
CA ASP A 316 -0.10 9.98 27.17
C ASP A 316 -0.85 8.95 28.05
N LYS A 317 -0.12 8.06 28.74
CA LYS A 317 -0.71 7.06 29.64
C LYS A 317 -1.12 7.63 30.99
N GLU A 318 -0.37 8.59 31.53
CA GLU A 318 -0.72 9.29 32.77
C GLU A 318 -1.92 10.22 32.57
N TYR A 319 -2.05 10.85 31.40
CA TYR A 319 -3.23 11.64 31.04
C TYR A 319 -4.51 10.78 30.97
N VAL A 320 -4.41 9.55 30.46
CA VAL A 320 -5.54 8.61 30.38
C VAL A 320 -5.92 8.04 31.76
N ASN A 321 -4.97 7.89 32.69
CA ASN A 321 -5.26 7.37 34.04
C ASN A 321 -5.62 8.46 35.07
N GLY A 322 -5.37 9.75 34.79
CA GLY A 322 -5.68 10.86 35.68
C GLY A 322 -7.09 11.46 35.53
N GLY A 323 -7.86 11.02 34.53
CA GLY A 323 -9.17 11.61 34.18
C GLY A 323 -10.36 11.19 35.05
N ASP A 324 -10.19 10.25 35.99
CA ASP A 324 -11.32 9.65 36.72
C ASP A 324 -11.63 10.29 38.09
N ASN A 325 -11.02 11.41 38.49
CA ASN A 325 -11.13 11.88 39.89
C ASN A 325 -11.47 13.36 40.17
N GLU A 326 -11.97 14.17 39.22
CA GLU A 326 -12.44 15.53 39.56
C GLU A 326 -13.71 15.94 38.80
N LEU A 327 -14.86 15.40 39.21
CA LEU A 327 -16.18 16.04 39.02
C LEU A 327 -17.10 15.75 40.22
N GLU A 328 -16.70 16.19 41.41
CA GLU A 328 -17.64 16.50 42.50
C GLU A 328 -17.29 17.86 43.12
N THR A 329 -18.12 18.88 42.84
CA THR A 329 -18.47 20.02 43.70
C THR A 329 -19.56 20.81 42.94
N SER A 330 -20.84 20.56 43.18
CA SER A 330 -21.72 21.04 44.27
C SER A 330 -22.36 22.42 44.03
N ALA A 331 -23.70 22.36 43.94
CA ALA A 331 -24.74 23.41 44.09
C ALA A 331 -24.93 24.47 42.99
#